data_AF-A0A250FTD5-F1
#
_entry.id   AF-A0A250FTD5-F1
#
_cell.length_a   1.000
_cell.length_b   1.000
_cell.length_c   1.000
_cell.angle_alpha   90.00
_cell.angle_beta   90.00
_cell.angle_gamma   90.00
#
_symmetry.space_group_name_H-M   'P 1'
#
loop_
_entity.id
_entity.type
_entity.pdbx_description
1 polymer ?
#
loop_
_entity_poly.entity_id
_entity_poly.type
_entity_poly.pdbx_seq_one_letter_code
_entity_poly.pdbx_strand_id
1 'polypeptide(L)'
;MEQDKLNINSGMKVPETYFDDFKKNLRNRIDIEFVIPKKQEFKVPEAYFEQSRESILKATTKKTKTFYLPIVKYAVASVLAVLLVSSVWIYVSQNSLKSVQFSDLTSVEIQNYLNNSYLGEDKTYLILEQLETVSLNSSIVNESQNMENLDDYLREYDYNIEENY
;
A
#
# COMPACT_ATOMS: atom_id res chain seq x y z
N MET A 1 58.73 -45.03 -41.75
CA MET A 1 57.72 -43.95 -41.65
C MET A 1 58.36 -42.70 -42.19
N GLU A 2 57.77 -42.18 -43.26
CA GLU A 2 58.24 -41.05 -44.09
C GLU A 2 58.68 -39.84 -43.26
N GLN A 3 59.87 -39.33 -43.56
CA GLN A 3 60.20 -37.94 -43.26
C GLN A 3 59.80 -37.12 -44.47
N ASP A 4 58.76 -36.32 -44.31
CA ASP A 4 58.29 -35.38 -45.31
C ASP A 4 59.39 -34.33 -45.56
N LYS A 5 60.11 -34.51 -46.67
CA LYS A 5 61.20 -33.62 -47.08
C LYS A 5 60.57 -32.34 -47.63
N LEU A 6 60.26 -31.41 -46.74
CA LEU A 6 59.95 -30.02 -47.11
C LEU A 6 61.16 -29.44 -47.84
N ASN A 7 61.05 -29.41 -49.17
CA ASN A 7 62.06 -28.89 -50.07
C ASN A 7 61.95 -27.36 -50.05
N ILE A 8 62.47 -26.75 -48.97
CA ILE A 8 62.49 -25.30 -48.80
C ILE A 8 63.59 -24.71 -49.68
N ASN A 9 63.38 -24.73 -50.99
CA ASN A 9 64.14 -23.92 -51.94
C ASN A 9 63.69 -22.46 -51.83
N SER A 10 63.77 -21.88 -50.62
CA SER A 10 63.66 -20.44 -50.47
C SER A 10 64.97 -19.86 -50.97
N GLY A 11 64.94 -19.17 -52.10
CA GLY A 11 66.10 -18.47 -52.69
C GLY A 11 66.70 -17.37 -51.80
N MET A 12 66.27 -17.28 -50.54
CA MET A 12 66.81 -16.37 -49.52
C MET A 12 68.00 -17.03 -48.82
N LYS A 13 69.19 -16.88 -49.40
CA LYS A 13 70.43 -17.11 -48.67
C LYS A 13 70.79 -15.83 -47.91
N VAL A 14 70.92 -15.94 -46.59
CA VAL A 14 71.51 -14.86 -45.80
C VAL A 14 73.01 -14.79 -46.07
N PRO A 15 73.63 -13.59 -46.05
CA PRO A 15 75.08 -13.46 -46.13
C PRO A 15 75.77 -14.31 -45.05
N GLU A 16 76.91 -14.91 -45.37
CA GLU A 16 77.62 -15.82 -44.45
C GLU A 16 77.89 -15.19 -43.08
N THR A 17 78.12 -13.87 -43.03
CA THR A 17 78.47 -13.14 -41.81
C THR A 17 77.29 -12.46 -41.11
N TYR A 18 76.05 -12.57 -41.62
CA TYR A 18 74.91 -11.80 -41.13
C TYR A 18 74.70 -11.94 -39.61
N PHE A 19 74.69 -13.16 -39.09
CA PHE A 19 74.45 -13.40 -37.67
C PHE A 19 75.61 -12.97 -36.77
N ASP A 20 76.85 -13.02 -37.29
CA ASP A 20 78.04 -12.59 -36.54
C ASP A 20 78.11 -11.06 -36.49
N ASP A 21 77.82 -10.39 -37.60
CA ASP A 21 77.68 -8.94 -37.67
C ASP A 21 76.52 -8.45 -36.79
N PHE A 22 75.38 -9.15 -36.80
CA PHE A 22 74.26 -8.86 -35.91
C PHE A 22 74.66 -8.99 -34.43
N LYS A 23 75.32 -10.08 -34.04
CA LYS A 23 75.81 -10.28 -32.66
C LYS A 23 76.81 -9.20 -32.25
N LYS A 24 77.71 -8.81 -33.14
CA LYS A 24 78.68 -7.72 -32.91
C LYS A 24 77.99 -6.37 -32.74
N ASN A 25 77.02 -6.06 -33.61
CA ASN A 25 76.24 -4.83 -33.53
C ASN A 25 75.35 -4.77 -32.28
N LEU A 26 74.77 -5.91 -31.89
CA LEU A 26 73.98 -6.02 -30.67
C LEU A 26 74.84 -5.82 -29.42
N ARG A 27 76.00 -6.50 -29.34
CA ARG A 27 76.96 -6.28 -28.25
C ARG A 27 77.45 -4.85 -28.20
N ASN A 28 77.83 -4.28 -29.34
CA ASN A 28 78.22 -2.87 -29.40
C ASN A 28 77.12 -1.93 -28.94
N ARG A 29 75.83 -2.29 -29.07
CA ARG A 29 74.70 -1.49 -28.56
C ARG A 29 74.44 -1.70 -27.07
N ILE A 30 74.59 -2.92 -26.57
CA ILE A 30 74.43 -3.26 -25.15
C ILE A 30 75.62 -2.78 -24.32
N ASP A 31 76.84 -2.77 -24.88
CA ASP A 31 78.00 -2.18 -24.21
C ASP A 31 77.86 -0.65 -24.07
N ILE A 32 76.97 0.00 -24.85
CA ILE A 32 76.56 1.39 -24.61
C ILE A 32 75.66 1.50 -23.37
N GLU A 33 75.02 0.42 -22.89
CA GLU A 33 74.36 0.41 -21.58
C GLU A 33 75.35 0.46 -20.39
N PHE A 34 76.66 0.23 -20.58
CA PHE A 34 77.66 0.62 -19.57
C PHE A 34 77.84 2.14 -19.44
N VAL A 35 77.26 2.92 -20.38
CA VAL A 35 77.08 4.38 -20.28
C VAL A 35 75.80 4.75 -19.53
N ILE A 36 75.00 3.77 -19.05
CA ILE A 36 73.96 4.04 -18.07
C ILE A 36 74.66 4.58 -16.82
N PRO A 37 74.38 5.83 -16.41
CA PRO A 37 75.00 6.39 -15.24
C PRO A 37 74.68 5.49 -14.05
N LYS A 38 75.72 4.97 -13.37
CA LYS A 38 75.57 4.21 -12.11
C LYS A 38 74.88 5.02 -11.00
N LYS A 39 74.62 6.31 -11.24
CA LYS A 39 73.77 7.13 -10.41
C LYS A 39 72.32 6.77 -10.68
N GLN A 40 71.62 6.31 -9.66
CA GLN A 40 70.16 6.27 -9.66
C GLN A 40 69.64 7.70 -9.85
N GLU A 41 69.39 8.09 -11.09
CA GLU A 41 68.79 9.39 -11.46
C GLU A 41 67.31 9.42 -11.10
N PHE A 42 66.70 8.25 -10.93
CA PHE A 42 65.36 8.08 -10.40
C PHE A 42 65.41 7.97 -8.87
N LYS A 43 65.55 9.12 -8.20
CA LYS A 43 65.30 9.22 -6.76
C LYS A 43 63.92 9.79 -6.54
N VAL A 44 63.13 9.11 -5.72
CA VAL A 44 61.89 9.69 -5.21
C VAL A 44 62.22 10.83 -4.25
N PRO A 45 61.41 11.90 -4.21
CA PRO A 45 61.54 12.94 -3.19
C PRO A 45 61.46 12.35 -1.78
N GLU A 46 62.11 13.03 -0.84
CA GLU A 46 62.04 12.67 0.58
C GLU A 46 60.58 12.65 1.05
N ALA A 47 60.21 11.63 1.82
CA ALA A 47 58.87 11.43 2.37
C ALA A 47 57.71 11.27 1.34
N TYR A 48 57.98 11.01 0.05
CA TYR A 48 56.93 10.80 -0.97
C TYR A 48 55.85 9.78 -0.53
N PHE A 49 56.28 8.60 -0.08
CA PHE A 49 55.36 7.54 0.35
C PHE A 49 54.65 7.86 1.67
N GLU A 50 55.32 8.57 2.59
CA GLU A 50 54.71 9.00 3.86
C GLU A 50 53.63 10.06 3.62
N GLN A 51 53.89 11.04 2.76
CA GLN A 51 52.92 12.07 2.40
C GLN A 51 51.70 11.46 1.67
N SER A 52 51.94 10.49 0.80
CA SER A 52 50.87 9.73 0.13
C SER A 52 50.01 8.97 1.13
N ARG A 53 50.64 8.22 2.05
CA ARG A 53 49.97 7.49 3.13
C ARG A 53 49.14 8.42 4.01
N GLU A 54 49.69 9.55 4.43
CA GLU A 54 48.96 10.55 5.21
C GLU A 54 47.78 11.14 4.47
N SER A 55 47.92 11.42 3.17
CA SER A 55 46.86 11.96 2.33
C SER A 55 45.70 10.97 2.20
N ILE A 56 46.00 9.69 2.01
CA ILE A 56 45.01 8.61 1.97
C ILE A 56 44.30 8.49 3.32
N LEU A 57 45.04 8.51 4.43
CA LEU A 57 44.45 8.43 5.77
C LEU A 57 43.57 9.65 6.08
N LYS A 58 44.00 10.86 5.72
CA LYS A 58 43.18 12.08 5.88
C LYS A 58 41.88 12.01 5.07
N ALA A 59 41.93 11.44 3.86
CA ALA A 59 40.76 11.27 3.01
C ALA A 59 39.80 10.18 3.50
N THR A 60 40.30 9.10 4.10
CA THR A 60 39.52 7.91 4.48
C THR A 60 39.08 7.90 5.94
N THR A 61 39.78 8.60 6.84
CA THR A 61 39.50 8.61 8.28
C THR A 61 38.52 9.70 8.69
N LYS A 62 37.82 10.34 7.74
CA LYS A 62 36.77 11.30 8.06
C LYS A 62 35.64 10.56 8.78
N LYS A 63 35.67 10.62 10.12
CA LYS A 63 34.60 10.09 10.98
C LYS A 63 33.30 10.74 10.55
N THR A 64 32.49 9.99 9.80
CA THR A 64 31.11 10.38 9.56
C THR A 64 30.43 10.45 10.92
N LYS A 65 29.84 11.61 11.24
CA LYS A 65 29.06 11.78 12.47
C LYS A 65 27.83 10.90 12.30
N THR A 66 27.86 9.70 12.86
CA THR A 66 26.72 8.79 12.85
C THR A 66 25.59 9.46 13.63
N PHE A 67 24.59 9.94 12.91
CA PHE A 67 23.45 10.64 13.47
C PHE A 67 22.47 9.60 14.02
N TYR A 68 22.62 9.26 15.30
CA TYR A 68 21.60 8.49 16.00
C TYR A 68 20.44 9.44 16.32
N LEU A 69 19.27 9.23 15.70
CA LEU A 69 18.08 9.96 16.12
C LEU A 69 17.56 9.35 17.42
N PRO A 70 17.33 10.12 18.50
CA PRO A 70 16.76 9.59 19.73
C PRO A 70 15.31 9.09 19.57
N ILE A 71 14.67 9.39 18.42
CA ILE A 71 13.28 9.01 18.12
C ILE A 71 13.07 7.48 18.05
N VAL A 72 14.11 6.70 17.70
CA VAL A 72 14.00 5.23 17.65
C VAL A 72 13.78 4.61 19.03
N LYS A 73 14.05 5.33 20.13
CA LYS A 73 13.73 4.87 21.49
C LYS A 73 12.23 4.72 21.73
N TYR A 74 11.42 5.52 21.03
CA TYR A 74 9.96 5.52 21.18
C TYR A 74 9.25 4.82 20.02
N ALA A 75 9.99 4.24 19.08
CA ALA A 75 9.41 3.52 17.94
C ALA A 75 8.51 2.37 18.41
N VAL A 76 8.97 1.58 19.39
CA VAL A 76 8.20 0.46 19.95
C VAL A 76 6.91 0.94 20.64
N ALA A 77 7.00 2.01 21.46
CA ALA A 77 5.83 2.57 22.14
C ALA A 77 4.83 3.21 21.17
N SER A 78 5.32 3.86 20.10
CA SER A 78 4.47 4.45 19.06
C SER A 78 3.71 3.39 18.27
N VAL A 79 4.36 2.26 17.93
CA VAL A 79 3.69 1.13 17.26
C VAL A 79 2.58 0.56 18.16
N LEU A 80 2.84 0.36 19.46
CA LEU A 80 1.82 -0.11 20.40
C LEU A 80 0.65 0.88 20.53
N ALA A 81 0.93 2.18 20.61
CA ALA A 81 -0.11 3.21 20.69
C ALA A 81 -0.99 3.23 19.43
N VAL A 82 -0.40 3.13 18.24
CA VAL A 82 -1.15 3.06 16.96
C VAL A 82 -2.02 1.81 16.90
N LEU A 83 -1.51 0.65 17.33
CA LEU A 83 -2.28 -0.58 17.37
C LEU A 83 -3.48 -0.50 18.32
N LEU A 84 -3.29 0.07 19.52
CA LEU A 84 -4.37 0.27 20.48
C LEU A 84 -5.44 1.22 19.95
N VAL A 85 -5.04 2.38 19.41
CA VAL A 85 -5.97 3.36 18.82
C VAL A 85 -6.71 2.77 17.62
N SER A 86 -6.00 2.06 16.74
CA SER A 86 -6.59 1.40 15.57
C SER A 86 -7.57 0.30 15.99
N SER A 87 -7.24 -0.50 17.01
CA SER A 87 -8.13 -1.54 17.55
C SER A 87 -9.42 -0.95 18.14
N VAL A 88 -9.34 0.15 18.90
CA VAL A 88 -10.51 0.84 19.44
C VAL A 88 -11.36 1.42 18.32
N TRP A 89 -10.73 2.06 17.33
CA TRP A 89 -11.42 2.62 16.17
C TRP A 89 -12.18 1.56 15.37
N ILE A 90 -11.55 0.42 15.09
CA ILE A 90 -12.16 -0.72 14.38
C ILE A 90 -13.34 -1.29 15.17
N TYR A 91 -13.22 -1.40 16.50
CA TYR A 91 -14.31 -1.86 17.36
C TYR A 91 -15.52 -0.92 17.30
N VAL A 92 -15.30 0.40 17.41
CA VAL A 92 -16.37 1.39 17.30
C VAL A 92 -16.99 1.41 15.90
N SER A 93 -16.16 1.34 14.85
CA SER A 93 -16.60 1.37 13.46
C SER A 93 -17.45 0.16 13.07
N GLN A 94 -17.16 -1.03 13.58
CA GLN A 94 -17.96 -2.23 13.30
C GLN A 94 -19.31 -2.19 14.03
N ASN A 95 -19.39 -1.52 15.18
CA ASN A 95 -20.64 -1.36 15.92
C ASN A 95 -21.60 -0.33 15.30
N SER A 96 -21.21 0.37 14.23
CA SER A 96 -22.02 1.40 13.57
C SER A 96 -22.88 0.91 12.39
N LEU A 97 -23.04 -0.40 12.18
CA LEU A 97 -23.79 -0.94 11.03
C LEU A 97 -24.87 -1.95 11.43
N LYS A 98 -25.74 -1.61 12.39
CA LYS A 98 -27.09 -2.17 12.39
C LYS A 98 -27.96 -1.24 11.55
N SER A 99 -28.12 -1.55 10.27
CA SER A 99 -29.18 -0.93 9.47
C SER A 99 -30.50 -1.46 10.02
N VAL A 100 -31.26 -0.60 10.70
CA VAL A 100 -32.62 -0.92 11.15
C VAL A 100 -33.48 -1.05 9.90
N GLN A 101 -33.93 -2.27 9.58
CA GLN A 101 -34.77 -2.53 8.43
C GLN A 101 -36.22 -2.76 8.88
N PHE A 102 -37.19 -2.48 8.02
CA PHE A 102 -38.60 -2.79 8.30
C PHE A 102 -38.85 -4.28 8.57
N SER A 103 -37.95 -5.17 8.10
CA SER A 103 -37.99 -6.61 8.38
C SER A 103 -37.70 -6.98 9.83
N ASP A 104 -37.08 -6.08 10.59
CA ASP A 104 -36.76 -6.29 11.99
C ASP A 104 -37.94 -5.94 12.91
N LEU A 105 -39.00 -5.33 12.37
CA LEU A 105 -40.20 -4.98 13.09
C LEU A 105 -41.18 -6.16 13.14
N THR A 106 -41.60 -6.52 14.34
CA THR A 106 -42.68 -7.49 14.53
C THR A 106 -44.04 -6.84 14.30
N SER A 107 -45.05 -7.65 13.92
CA SER A 107 -46.41 -7.17 13.74
C SER A 107 -46.97 -6.51 15.02
N VAL A 108 -46.57 -7.00 16.20
CA VAL A 108 -46.97 -6.44 17.50
C VAL A 108 -46.37 -5.05 17.72
N GLU A 109 -45.10 -4.83 17.37
CA GLU A 109 -44.46 -3.52 17.49
C GLU A 109 -45.07 -2.50 16.52
N ILE A 110 -45.36 -2.91 15.29
CA ILE A 110 -46.04 -2.06 14.29
C ILE A 110 -47.43 -1.68 14.78
N GLN A 111 -48.21 -2.66 15.28
CA GLN A 111 -49.55 -2.41 15.82
C GLN A 111 -49.49 -1.49 17.03
N ASN A 112 -48.55 -1.69 17.94
CA ASN A 112 -48.40 -0.86 19.13
C ASN A 112 -47.98 0.58 18.77
N TYR A 113 -47.09 0.76 17.78
CA TYR A 113 -46.74 2.08 17.27
C TYR A 113 -47.95 2.79 16.65
N LEU A 114 -48.68 2.13 15.76
CA LEU A 114 -49.87 2.71 15.12
C LEU A 114 -50.96 3.03 16.15
N ASN A 115 -51.17 2.13 17.11
CA ASN A 115 -52.16 2.32 18.15
C ASN A 115 -51.80 3.50 19.06
N ASN A 116 -50.55 3.61 19.51
CA ASN A 116 -50.15 4.71 20.39
C ASN A 116 -49.96 6.04 19.65
N SER A 117 -49.59 6.03 18.37
CA SER A 117 -49.31 7.25 17.61
C SER A 117 -50.54 7.86 16.94
N TYR A 118 -51.47 7.02 16.46
CA TYR A 118 -52.58 7.49 15.62
C TYR A 118 -53.98 7.00 16.02
N LEU A 119 -54.11 5.78 16.58
CA LEU A 119 -55.42 5.23 16.95
C LEU A 119 -55.78 5.43 18.44
N GLY A 120 -54.83 5.96 19.23
CA GLY A 120 -55.05 6.40 20.60
C GLY A 120 -55.69 7.78 20.64
N GLU A 121 -56.51 7.99 21.68
CA GLU A 121 -57.22 9.22 22.05
C GLU A 121 -57.42 10.21 20.89
N ASP A 122 -58.46 9.95 20.10
CA ASP A 122 -59.10 10.85 19.14
C ASP A 122 -58.28 11.29 17.92
N LYS A 123 -57.16 10.65 17.58
CA LYS A 123 -56.34 11.03 16.41
C LYS A 123 -56.62 10.25 15.13
N THR A 124 -57.63 9.38 15.14
CA THR A 124 -58.01 8.53 13.99
C THR A 124 -58.34 9.36 12.74
N TYR A 125 -58.86 10.58 12.89
CA TYR A 125 -59.17 11.48 11.78
C TYR A 125 -57.94 11.84 10.92
N LEU A 126 -56.73 11.84 11.51
CA LEU A 126 -55.49 12.15 10.80
C LEU A 126 -55.11 11.08 9.76
N ILE A 127 -55.53 9.83 9.97
CA ILE A 127 -55.32 8.76 8.98
C ILE A 127 -56.36 8.88 7.85
N LEU A 128 -57.59 9.31 8.17
CA LEU A 128 -58.68 9.45 7.19
C LEU A 128 -58.36 10.51 6.12
N GLU A 129 -57.75 11.63 6.51
CA GLU A 129 -57.30 12.68 5.58
C GLU A 129 -56.25 12.15 4.59
N GLN A 130 -55.34 11.28 5.05
CA GLN A 130 -54.32 10.66 4.21
C GLN A 130 -54.93 9.59 3.27
N LEU A 131 -55.93 8.86 3.75
CA LEU A 131 -56.63 7.79 3.00
C LEU A 131 -57.46 8.31 1.84
N GLU A 132 -58.01 9.53 1.90
CA GLU A 132 -58.74 10.14 0.78
C GLU A 132 -57.88 10.24 -0.50
N THR A 133 -56.55 10.32 -0.34
CA THR A 133 -55.59 10.36 -1.46
C THR A 133 -55.03 9.00 -1.86
N VAL A 134 -55.27 7.95 -1.07
CA VAL A 134 -54.83 6.58 -1.36
C VAL A 134 -56.01 5.81 -1.95
N SER A 135 -55.96 5.53 -3.25
CA SER A 135 -56.91 4.62 -3.89
C SER A 135 -56.86 3.26 -3.17
N LEU A 136 -57.87 3.00 -2.34
CA LEU A 136 -58.05 1.72 -1.67
C LEU A 136 -58.34 0.68 -2.75
N ASN A 137 -57.31 -0.07 -3.14
CA ASN A 137 -57.46 -1.23 -4.00
C ASN A 137 -58.43 -2.20 -3.30
N SER A 138 -59.48 -2.61 -3.99
CA SER A 138 -60.68 -3.29 -3.48
C SER A 138 -60.46 -4.70 -2.92
N SER A 139 -59.24 -5.05 -2.53
CA SER A 139 -58.86 -6.36 -1.99
C SER A 139 -59.10 -6.51 -0.48
N ILE A 140 -59.43 -5.44 0.25
CA ILE A 140 -59.64 -5.49 1.72
C ILE A 140 -61.13 -5.66 2.11
N VAL A 141 -62.08 -5.41 1.19
CA VAL A 141 -63.53 -5.36 1.52
C VAL A 141 -64.23 -6.69 1.24
N ASN A 142 -63.62 -7.82 1.59
CA ASN A 142 -64.19 -9.15 1.30
C ASN A 142 -64.30 -10.08 2.51
N GLU A 143 -64.48 -9.52 3.71
CA GLU A 143 -64.82 -10.36 4.87
C GLU A 143 -65.75 -9.63 5.87
N SER A 144 -66.87 -10.32 6.18
CA SER A 144 -68.02 -9.94 7.02
C SER A 144 -68.99 -8.94 6.36
N GLN A 145 -70.15 -9.29 5.79
CA GLN A 145 -71.08 -10.40 6.03
C GLN A 145 -71.50 -10.52 7.51
N ASN A 146 -72.10 -9.46 8.05
CA ASN A 146 -73.30 -9.58 8.90
C ASN A 146 -73.98 -8.20 9.09
N MET A 147 -74.69 -7.74 8.06
CA MET A 147 -75.44 -6.47 8.09
C MET A 147 -76.88 -6.61 8.63
N GLU A 148 -77.24 -7.77 9.19
CA GLU A 148 -78.63 -8.05 9.60
C GLU A 148 -79.10 -7.20 10.79
N ASN A 149 -78.18 -6.63 11.58
CA ASN A 149 -78.50 -5.83 12.77
C ASN A 149 -78.06 -4.36 12.68
N LEU A 150 -77.68 -3.88 11.49
CA LEU A 150 -77.24 -2.49 11.33
C LEU A 150 -78.40 -1.51 11.56
N ASP A 151 -79.61 -1.88 11.15
CA ASP A 151 -80.81 -1.06 11.34
C ASP A 151 -81.17 -0.89 12.83
N ASP A 152 -81.00 -1.93 13.66
CA ASP A 152 -81.25 -1.82 15.10
C ASP A 152 -80.19 -0.95 15.79
N TYR A 153 -78.92 -1.06 15.38
CA TYR A 153 -77.81 -0.27 15.94
C TYR A 153 -77.94 1.23 15.62
N LEU A 154 -78.47 1.56 14.44
CA LEU A 154 -78.70 2.95 14.02
C LEU A 154 -79.93 3.56 14.72
N ARG A 155 -80.96 2.76 15.01
CA ARG A 155 -82.15 3.22 15.74
C ARG A 155 -81.89 3.52 17.20
N GLU A 156 -81.00 2.78 17.85
CA GLU A 156 -80.62 3.06 19.24
C GLU A 156 -79.87 4.41 19.39
N TYR A 157 -79.14 4.84 18.37
CA TYR A 157 -78.51 6.15 18.35
C TYR A 157 -79.45 7.31 17.98
N ASP A 158 -80.50 7.05 17.19
CA ASP A 158 -81.49 8.07 16.79
C ASP A 158 -82.39 8.50 17.98
N TYR A 159 -82.75 7.55 18.87
CA TYR A 159 -83.55 7.86 20.06
C TYR A 159 -82.84 8.79 21.06
N ASN A 160 -81.51 8.78 21.07
CA ASN A 160 -80.72 9.58 22.01
C ASN A 160 -80.49 11.03 21.57
N ILE A 161 -80.95 11.42 20.37
CA ILE A 161 -80.81 12.80 19.86
C ILE A 161 -82.05 13.66 20.18
N GLU A 162 -83.23 13.07 20.42
CA GLU A 162 -84.45 13.85 20.73
C GLU A 162 -84.62 14.24 22.21
N GLU A 163 -83.82 13.69 23.14
CA GLU A 163 -83.96 13.98 24.58
C GLU A 163 -83.04 15.09 25.14
N ASN A 164 -82.23 15.76 24.33
CA ASN A 164 -81.45 16.92 24.77
C ASN A 164 -81.71 18.15 23.87
N TYR A 165 -82.84 18.81 24.12
CA TYR A 165 -82.97 20.26 23.93
C TYR A 165 -82.28 21.03 25.06
#